data_AF-A0A5F9CEW9-F1
#
_entry.id   AF-A0A5F9CEW9-F1
#
_cell.length_a   1.000
_cell.length_b   1.000
_cell.length_c   1.000
_cell.angle_alpha   90.00
_cell.angle_beta   90.00
_cell.angle_gamma   90.00
#
_symmetry.space_group_name_H-M   'P 1'
#
loop_
_entity.id
_entity.type
_entity.pdbx_description
1 polymer ?
#
loop_
_entity_poly.entity_id
_entity_poly.type
_entity_poly.pdbx_seq_one_letter_code
_entity_poly.pdbx_strand_id
1 'polypeptide(L)'
;MGASTRLLCAVIMGAPGSSKDTVLSCIIKHLELKHLSSGDLLRQNMLLGTESGVPAKTLIDQGKLIPDDVMTPRALHELKNLMEHSWLLDGFPRTLPQAEALNKAYQIDTMINLNVPFYVIKQRLTARWIYLASGRVYKIEFNPPKTVGIDDLTREPFVQREDDKPDTIDSNHFVW
;
A
#
# COMPACT_ATOMS: atom_id res chain seq x y z
N MET A 1 15.86 -22.50 -28.60
CA MET A 1 16.66 -21.55 -27.81
C MET A 1 15.73 -20.94 -26.79
N GLY A 2 15.72 -21.47 -25.57
CA GLY A 2 14.85 -20.95 -24.51
C GLY A 2 15.37 -19.59 -24.09
N ALA A 3 14.58 -18.54 -24.25
CA ALA A 3 14.88 -17.28 -23.61
C ALA A 3 15.01 -17.57 -22.11
N SER A 4 16.20 -17.33 -21.55
CA SER A 4 16.34 -17.26 -20.10
C SER A 4 15.35 -16.20 -19.64
N THR A 5 14.26 -16.61 -19.00
CA THR A 5 13.20 -15.72 -18.57
C THR A 5 13.80 -14.81 -17.52
N ARG A 6 14.19 -13.60 -17.91
CA ARG A 6 14.72 -12.60 -16.99
C ARG A 6 13.64 -12.32 -15.96
N LEU A 7 13.97 -12.51 -14.68
CA LEU A 7 13.07 -12.18 -13.57
C LEU A 7 12.82 -10.67 -13.57
N LEU A 8 11.57 -10.26 -13.46
CA LEU A 8 11.17 -8.86 -13.41
C LEU A 8 11.24 -8.35 -11.96
N CYS A 9 12.02 -7.28 -11.75
CA CYS A 9 12.09 -6.56 -10.48
C CYS A 9 11.41 -5.20 -10.63
N ALA A 10 10.18 -5.06 -10.13
CA ALA A 10 9.36 -3.87 -10.35
C ALA A 10 8.92 -3.20 -9.05
N VAL A 11 8.64 -1.89 -9.14
CA VAL A 11 8.07 -1.07 -8.06
C VAL A 11 6.79 -0.39 -8.57
N ILE A 12 5.75 -0.32 -7.75
CA ILE A 12 4.57 0.50 -8.01
C ILE A 12 4.40 1.58 -6.92
N MET A 13 4.20 2.80 -7.38
CA MET A 13 3.96 3.97 -6.56
C MET A 13 2.68 4.68 -6.96
N GLY A 14 2.12 5.41 -6.01
CA GLY A 14 0.92 6.21 -6.20
C GLY A 14 0.35 6.65 -4.87
N ALA A 15 -0.26 7.83 -4.87
CA ALA A 15 -0.89 8.38 -3.67
C ALA A 15 -2.07 7.51 -3.18
N PRO A 16 -2.47 7.60 -1.89
CA PRO A 16 -3.71 7.02 -1.41
C PRO A 16 -4.87 7.54 -2.28
N GLY A 17 -5.80 6.67 -2.65
CA GLY A 17 -6.89 7.06 -3.58
C GLY A 17 -6.51 7.10 -5.07
N SER A 18 -5.24 6.88 -5.43
CA SER A 18 -4.84 6.72 -6.85
C SER A 18 -5.40 5.46 -7.52
N SER A 19 -6.01 4.56 -6.75
CA SER A 19 -6.47 3.22 -7.19
C SER A 19 -5.34 2.25 -7.51
N LYS A 20 -4.17 2.46 -6.89
CA LYS A 20 -3.01 1.56 -6.93
C LYS A 20 -3.37 0.10 -6.64
N ASP A 21 -4.14 -0.16 -5.58
CA ASP A 21 -4.50 -1.53 -5.19
C ASP A 21 -5.31 -2.25 -6.29
N THR A 22 -6.14 -1.50 -7.03
CA THR A 22 -6.91 -2.04 -8.16
C THR A 22 -6.00 -2.39 -9.33
N VAL A 23 -5.05 -1.52 -9.67
CA VAL A 23 -4.05 -1.78 -10.72
C VAL A 23 -3.17 -2.96 -10.33
N LEU A 24 -2.69 -3.00 -9.09
CA LEU A 24 -1.87 -4.07 -8.53
C LEU A 24 -2.59 -5.43 -8.59
N SER A 25 -3.86 -5.49 -8.17
CA SER A 25 -4.67 -6.71 -8.25
C SER A 25 -4.82 -7.22 -9.68
N CYS A 26 -4.94 -6.30 -10.65
CA CYS A 26 -4.98 -6.64 -12.07
C CYS A 26 -3.62 -7.22 -12.53
N ILE A 27 -2.51 -6.57 -12.19
CA ILE A 27 -1.16 -7.02 -12.54
C ILE A 27 -0.89 -8.42 -12.00
N ILE A 28 -1.13 -8.65 -10.71
CA ILE A 28 -0.89 -9.96 -10.05
C ILE A 28 -1.75 -11.06 -10.67
N LYS A 29 -2.97 -10.74 -11.11
CA LYS A 29 -3.86 -11.72 -11.76
C LYS A 29 -3.37 -12.14 -13.15
N HIS A 30 -2.70 -11.25 -13.86
CA HIS A 30 -2.30 -11.47 -15.26
C HIS A 30 -0.82 -11.82 -15.45
N LEU A 31 0.03 -11.53 -14.45
CA LEU A 31 1.47 -11.82 -14.48
C LEU A 31 1.86 -12.79 -13.36
N GLU A 32 2.75 -13.71 -13.67
CA GLU A 32 3.38 -14.58 -12.68
C GLU A 32 4.45 -13.81 -11.90
N LEU A 33 4.04 -13.10 -10.85
CA LEU A 33 4.93 -12.40 -9.95
C LEU A 33 4.51 -12.50 -8.48
N LYS A 34 5.49 -12.32 -7.59
CA LYS A 34 5.28 -12.20 -6.15
C LYS A 34 5.04 -10.74 -5.79
N HIS A 35 4.06 -10.49 -4.95
CA HIS A 35 3.75 -9.15 -4.45
C HIS A 35 4.27 -9.00 -3.03
N LEU A 36 4.98 -7.91 -2.76
CA LEU A 36 5.44 -7.55 -1.43
C LEU A 36 4.98 -6.13 -1.09
N SER A 37 4.07 -6.02 -0.13
CA SER A 37 3.59 -4.73 0.40
C SER A 37 4.27 -4.40 1.72
N SER A 38 4.87 -3.21 1.81
CA SER A 38 5.42 -2.71 3.07
C SER A 38 4.35 -2.55 4.14
N GLY A 39 3.13 -2.18 3.75
CA GLY A 39 2.00 -2.06 4.66
C GLY A 39 1.60 -3.40 5.28
N ASP A 40 1.58 -4.48 4.49
CA ASP A 40 1.26 -5.82 4.99
C ASP A 40 2.37 -6.37 5.88
N LEU A 41 3.63 -6.13 5.52
CA LEU A 41 4.78 -6.48 6.38
C LEU A 41 4.66 -5.81 7.76
N LEU A 42 4.33 -4.52 7.80
CA LEU A 42 4.16 -3.80 9.05
C LEU A 42 2.96 -4.32 9.86
N ARG A 43 1.81 -4.56 9.22
CA ARG A 43 0.63 -5.15 9.88
C ARG A 43 0.92 -6.53 10.45
N GLN A 44 1.64 -7.38 9.71
CA GLN A 44 2.03 -8.70 10.19
C GLN A 44 2.96 -8.60 11.41
N ASN A 45 3.94 -7.70 11.37
CA ASN A 45 4.84 -7.47 12.51
C ASN A 45 4.12 -6.92 13.75
N MET A 46 3.09 -6.07 13.55
CA MET A 46 2.22 -5.58 14.62
C MET A 46 1.37 -6.71 15.22
N LEU A 47 0.79 -7.57 14.37
CA LEU A 47 0.01 -8.73 14.81
C LEU A 47 0.85 -9.75 15.59
N LEU A 48 2.10 -9.97 15.17
CA LEU A 48 3.05 -10.88 15.82
C LEU A 48 3.72 -10.27 17.06
N GLY A 49 3.48 -9.00 17.38
CA GLY A 49 4.07 -8.33 18.55
C GLY A 49 5.60 -8.26 18.54
N THR A 50 6.21 -8.19 17.35
CA THR A 50 7.68 -8.13 17.22
C THR A 50 8.23 -6.81 17.80
N GLU A 51 9.52 -6.78 18.16
CA GLU A 51 10.19 -5.56 18.67
C GLU A 51 10.04 -4.37 17.70
N SER A 52 10.05 -4.62 16.39
CA SER A 52 9.78 -3.62 15.35
C SER A 52 8.30 -3.24 15.18
N GLY A 53 7.38 -4.12 15.58
CA GLY A 53 5.94 -3.97 15.36
C GLY A 53 5.24 -3.09 16.39
N VAL A 54 5.68 -3.12 17.66
CA VAL A 54 5.07 -2.31 18.74
C VAL A 54 5.26 -0.80 18.49
N PRO A 55 6.45 -0.29 18.15
CA PRO A 55 6.64 1.12 17.80
C PRO A 55 5.95 1.51 16.49
N ALA A 56 5.86 0.58 15.54
CA ALA A 56 5.23 0.84 14.24
C ALA A 56 3.74 1.18 14.38
N LYS A 57 3.02 0.53 15.31
CA LYS A 57 1.62 0.83 15.57
C LYS A 57 1.39 2.30 15.92
N THR A 58 2.13 2.81 16.90
CA THR A 58 2.01 4.20 17.37
C THR A 58 2.29 5.21 16.26
N LEU A 59 3.30 4.94 15.42
CA LEU A 59 3.65 5.84 14.31
C LEU A 59 2.59 5.82 13.21
N ILE A 60 2.08 4.64 12.86
CA ILE A 60 1.02 4.49 11.86
C ILE A 60 -0.28 5.15 12.33
N ASP A 61 -0.65 4.97 13.60
CA ASP A 61 -1.84 5.60 14.21
C ASP A 61 -1.71 7.15 14.21
N GLN A 62 -0.49 7.68 14.23
CA GLN A 62 -0.20 9.11 14.09
C GLN A 62 -0.03 9.59 12.64
N GLY A 63 -0.22 8.71 11.65
CA GLY A 63 -0.01 9.04 10.24
C GLY A 63 1.47 9.28 9.87
N LYS A 64 2.42 8.89 10.72
CA LYS A 64 3.86 9.07 10.48
C LYS A 64 4.44 7.89 9.72
N LEU A 65 5.45 8.18 8.90
CA LEU A 65 6.25 7.14 8.26
C LEU A 65 7.05 6.37 9.30
N ILE A 66 7.22 5.07 9.04
CA ILE A 66 8.17 4.25 9.78
C ILE A 66 9.59 4.71 9.41
N PRO A 67 10.50 4.90 10.39
CA PRO A 67 11.88 5.25 10.15
C PRO A 67 12.57 4.35 9.13
N ASP A 68 13.43 4.95 8.30
CA ASP A 68 14.11 4.25 7.19
C ASP A 68 15.03 3.13 7.68
N ASP A 69 15.64 3.30 8.85
CA ASP A 69 16.50 2.33 9.53
C ASP A 69 15.72 1.11 10.07
N VAL A 70 14.42 1.23 10.25
CA VAL A 70 13.53 0.11 10.60
C VAL A 70 12.95 -0.54 9.34
N MET A 71 12.45 0.26 8.40
CA MET A 71 11.75 -0.25 7.22
C MET A 71 12.69 -0.92 6.22
N THR A 72 13.85 -0.31 5.96
CA THR A 72 14.78 -0.77 4.91
C THR A 72 15.34 -2.16 5.17
N PRO A 73 15.92 -2.46 6.35
CA PRO A 73 16.46 -3.80 6.60
C PRO A 73 15.37 -4.87 6.50
N ARG A 74 14.15 -4.55 6.91
CA ARG A 74 13.04 -5.49 6.85
C ARG A 74 12.61 -5.77 5.41
N ALA A 75 12.41 -4.73 4.58
CA ALA A 75 12.06 -4.91 3.18
C ALA A 75 13.12 -5.74 2.43
N LEU A 76 14.41 -5.41 2.63
CA LEU A 76 15.52 -6.15 2.02
C LEU A 76 15.61 -7.60 2.52
N HIS A 77 15.30 -7.86 3.78
CA HIS A 77 15.25 -9.22 4.32
C HIS A 77 14.18 -10.07 3.61
N GLU A 78 12.99 -9.52 3.41
CA GLU A 78 11.89 -10.24 2.75
C GLU A 78 12.17 -10.46 1.25
N LEU A 79 12.81 -9.51 0.59
CA LEU A 79 13.23 -9.64 -0.82
C LEU A 79 14.22 -10.79 -1.05
N LYS A 80 15.04 -11.17 -0.06
CA LYS A 80 15.92 -12.35 -0.17
C LYS A 80 15.14 -13.64 -0.41
N ASN A 81 13.92 -13.73 0.13
CA ASN A 81 13.04 -14.89 -0.06
C ASN A 81 12.39 -14.91 -1.45
N LEU A 82 12.52 -13.84 -2.23
CA LEU A 82 11.90 -13.67 -3.55
C LEU A 82 12.90 -13.66 -4.70
N MET A 83 14.19 -13.89 -4.44
CA MET A 83 15.30 -13.83 -5.42
C MET A 83 15.09 -14.70 -6.67
N GLU A 84 14.36 -15.81 -6.54
CA GLU A 84 14.10 -16.76 -7.64
C GLU A 84 12.80 -16.46 -8.40
N HIS A 85 12.12 -15.35 -8.09
CA HIS A 85 10.84 -14.99 -8.67
C HIS A 85 10.87 -13.57 -9.25
N SER A 86 10.02 -13.31 -10.24
CA SER A 86 9.63 -11.93 -10.55
C SER A 86 8.85 -11.36 -9.36
N TRP A 87 9.08 -10.10 -9.03
CA TRP A 87 8.41 -9.45 -7.90
C TRP A 87 8.02 -8.00 -8.18
N LEU A 88 6.96 -7.57 -7.50
CA LEU A 88 6.44 -6.22 -7.51
C LEU A 88 6.36 -5.69 -6.07
N LEU A 89 7.12 -4.62 -5.82
CA LEU A 89 7.11 -3.89 -4.56
C LEU A 89 5.97 -2.87 -4.54
N ASP A 90 5.19 -2.89 -3.46
CA ASP A 90 4.14 -1.93 -3.18
C ASP A 90 4.43 -1.15 -1.89
N GLY A 91 4.54 0.18 -2.02
CA GLY A 91 4.70 1.07 -0.87
C GLY A 91 6.10 1.06 -0.25
N PHE A 92 7.11 0.52 -0.94
CA PHE A 92 8.53 0.69 -0.68
C PHE A 92 9.26 0.76 -2.03
N PRO A 93 10.20 1.69 -2.23
CA PRO A 93 10.62 2.75 -1.32
C PRO A 93 9.58 3.89 -1.21
N ARG A 94 9.59 4.63 -0.10
CA ARG A 94 8.82 5.88 0.13
C ARG A 94 9.68 7.10 0.36
N THR A 95 10.98 6.91 0.55
CA THR A 95 11.94 7.99 0.78
C THR A 95 13.16 7.78 -0.12
N LEU A 96 13.91 8.86 -0.37
CA LEU A 96 15.14 8.77 -1.14
C LEU A 96 16.17 7.81 -0.51
N PRO A 97 16.42 7.81 0.82
CA PRO A 97 17.32 6.84 1.44
C PRO A 97 16.89 5.38 1.24
N GLN A 98 15.58 5.09 1.28
CA GLN A 98 15.06 3.75 0.98
C GLN A 98 15.33 3.35 -0.48
N ALA A 99 15.15 4.29 -1.42
CA ALA A 99 15.40 4.04 -2.83
C ALA A 99 16.89 3.79 -3.12
N GLU A 100 17.79 4.56 -2.50
CA GLU A 100 19.24 4.34 -2.59
C GLU A 100 19.65 2.98 -2.02
N ALA A 101 19.10 2.59 -0.87
CA ALA A 101 19.38 1.30 -0.26
C ALA A 101 18.87 0.13 -1.12
N LEU A 102 17.66 0.28 -1.70
CA LEU A 102 17.11 -0.71 -2.63
C LEU A 102 17.99 -0.87 -3.87
N ASN A 103 18.38 0.24 -4.50
CA ASN A 103 19.21 0.23 -5.72
C ASN A 103 20.63 -0.32 -5.47
N LYS A 104 21.16 -0.22 -4.25
CA LYS A 104 22.43 -0.86 -3.86
C LYS A 104 22.30 -2.39 -3.74
N ALA A 105 21.12 -2.88 -3.37
CA ALA A 105 20.88 -4.30 -3.10
C ALA A 105 20.34 -5.07 -4.33
N TYR A 106 19.52 -4.40 -5.15
CA TYR A 106 18.79 -5.01 -6.26
C TYR A 106 18.76 -4.08 -7.48
N GLN A 107 18.90 -4.66 -8.68
CA GLN A 107 18.65 -3.93 -9.92
C GLN A 107 17.13 -3.84 -10.16
N ILE A 108 16.60 -2.61 -10.20
CA ILE A 108 15.19 -2.36 -10.49
C ILE A 108 15.01 -2.18 -12.00
N ASP A 109 14.12 -2.98 -12.59
CA ASP A 109 13.86 -2.95 -14.04
C ASP A 109 12.79 -1.93 -14.42
N THR A 110 11.79 -1.74 -13.56
CA THR A 110 10.61 -0.94 -13.90
C THR A 110 10.01 -0.27 -12.67
N MET A 111 9.58 0.97 -12.86
CA MET A 111 8.88 1.75 -11.85
C MET A 111 7.59 2.30 -12.43
N ILE A 112 6.47 1.90 -11.84
CA ILE A 112 5.13 2.30 -12.26
C ILE A 112 4.69 3.41 -11.32
N ASN A 113 4.41 4.60 -11.84
CA ASN A 113 3.87 5.70 -11.05
C ASN A 113 2.44 6.02 -11.49
N LEU A 114 1.49 5.91 -10.56
CA LEU A 114 0.11 6.32 -10.79
C LEU A 114 -0.06 7.80 -10.44
N ASN A 115 0.20 8.65 -11.43
CA ASN A 115 -0.01 10.09 -11.32
C ASN A 115 -1.49 10.43 -11.56
N VAL A 116 -2.24 10.62 -10.48
CA VAL A 116 -3.66 10.98 -10.50
C VAL A 116 -3.81 12.41 -9.98
N PRO A 117 -4.58 13.29 -10.63
CA PRO A 117 -4.80 14.65 -10.15
C PRO A 117 -5.32 14.68 -8.71
N PHE A 118 -4.79 15.61 -7.89
CA PHE A 118 -5.14 15.70 -6.46
C PHE A 118 -6.65 15.85 -6.23
N TYR A 119 -7.36 16.64 -7.04
CA TYR A 119 -8.81 16.80 -6.88
C TYR A 119 -9.57 15.47 -7.04
N VAL A 120 -9.11 14.59 -7.93
CA VAL A 120 -9.67 13.25 -8.13
C VAL A 120 -9.35 12.36 -6.93
N ILE A 121 -8.12 12.44 -6.39
CA ILE A 121 -7.73 11.71 -5.18
C ILE A 121 -8.62 12.14 -4.00
N LYS A 122 -8.78 13.44 -3.79
CA LYS A 122 -9.61 14.01 -2.72
C LYS A 122 -11.05 13.52 -2.82
N GLN A 123 -11.66 13.62 -4.01
CA GLN A 123 -13.01 13.09 -4.26
C GLN A 123 -13.10 11.61 -3.89
N ARG A 124 -12.16 10.79 -4.35
CA ARG A 124 -12.15 9.34 -4.07
C ARG A 124 -11.98 8.99 -2.60
N LEU A 125 -11.10 9.68 -1.87
CA LEU A 125 -10.86 9.43 -0.45
C LEU A 125 -12.05 9.85 0.40
N THR A 126 -12.63 11.03 0.13
CA THR A 126 -13.83 11.51 0.84
C THR A 126 -15.06 10.64 0.60
N ALA A 127 -15.11 9.90 -0.52
CA ALA A 127 -16.16 8.94 -0.82
C ALA A 127 -15.89 7.51 -0.28
N ARG A 128 -14.73 7.26 0.34
CA ARG A 128 -14.31 5.95 0.85
C ARG A 128 -14.83 5.71 2.27
N TRP A 129 -15.55 4.60 2.43
CA TRP A 129 -16.07 4.12 3.70
C TRP A 129 -15.65 2.68 3.93
N ILE A 130 -15.32 2.31 5.17
CA ILE A 130 -14.74 1.01 5.49
C ILE A 130 -15.46 0.38 6.67
N TYR A 131 -15.88 -0.87 6.49
CA TYR A 131 -16.33 -1.69 7.61
C TYR A 131 -15.12 -2.39 8.25
N LEU A 132 -14.68 -1.88 9.40
CA LEU A 132 -13.39 -2.21 10.02
C LEU A 132 -13.18 -3.70 10.27
N ALA A 133 -14.21 -4.43 10.70
CA ALA A 133 -14.08 -5.83 11.07
C ALA A 133 -13.74 -6.74 9.89
N SER A 134 -14.15 -6.37 8.67
CA SER A 134 -13.90 -7.17 7.45
C SER A 134 -12.95 -6.51 6.46
N GLY A 135 -12.68 -5.21 6.60
CA GLY A 135 -11.94 -4.42 5.62
C GLY A 135 -12.72 -4.12 4.34
N ARG A 136 -14.02 -4.49 4.24
CA ARG A 136 -14.86 -4.14 3.08
C ARG A 136 -14.90 -2.62 2.88
N VAL A 137 -14.75 -2.22 1.62
CA VAL A 137 -14.71 -0.82 1.21
C VAL A 137 -15.95 -0.49 0.39
N TYR A 138 -16.68 0.52 0.83
CA TYR A 138 -17.76 1.15 0.09
C TYR A 138 -17.24 2.44 -0.52
N LYS A 139 -17.61 2.69 -1.77
CA LYS A 139 -17.28 3.93 -2.49
C LYS A 139 -18.61 4.54 -2.90
N ILE A 140 -19.05 5.62 -2.27
CA ILE A 140 -20.43 6.13 -2.47
C ILE A 140 -20.77 6.30 -3.97
N GLU A 141 -19.81 6.76 -4.77
CA GLU A 141 -20.02 7.00 -6.21
C GLU A 141 -19.94 5.74 -7.09
N PHE A 142 -19.16 4.72 -6.70
CA PHE A 142 -18.82 3.59 -7.56
C PHE A 142 -19.40 2.24 -7.09
N ASN A 143 -19.54 2.09 -5.78
CA ASN A 143 -20.05 0.91 -5.10
C ASN A 143 -20.74 1.35 -3.80
N PRO A 144 -21.90 2.03 -3.89
CA PRO A 144 -22.65 2.44 -2.72
C PRO A 144 -23.17 1.23 -1.95
N PRO A 145 -23.27 1.32 -0.62
CA PRO A 145 -23.96 0.29 0.16
C PRO A 145 -25.44 0.25 -0.19
N LYS A 146 -26.10 -0.89 0.04
CA LYS A 146 -27.56 -1.02 -0.10
C LYS A 146 -28.31 -0.09 0.86
N THR A 147 -27.72 0.20 2.01
CA THR A 147 -28.26 1.15 2.99
C THR A 147 -27.16 2.09 3.47
N VAL A 148 -27.40 3.39 3.39
CA VAL A 148 -26.44 4.42 3.80
C VAL A 148 -26.03 4.20 5.27
N GLY A 149 -24.73 4.17 5.52
CA GLY A 149 -24.15 4.01 6.85
C GLY A 149 -24.06 2.57 7.35
N ILE A 150 -24.51 1.56 6.57
CA ILE A 150 -24.64 0.18 7.05
C ILE A 150 -23.96 -0.81 6.08
N ASP A 151 -23.20 -1.76 6.62
CA ASP A 151 -22.60 -2.86 5.86
C ASP A 151 -23.66 -3.84 5.33
N ASP A 152 -23.51 -4.23 4.06
CA ASP A 152 -24.48 -5.04 3.33
C ASP A 152 -24.65 -6.47 3.88
N LEU A 153 -23.63 -7.01 4.56
CA LEU A 153 -23.65 -8.38 5.06
C LEU A 153 -23.95 -8.44 6.55
N THR A 154 -23.29 -7.61 7.35
CA THR A 154 -23.39 -7.68 8.82
C THR A 154 -24.48 -6.76 9.37
N ARG A 155 -24.95 -5.79 8.59
CA ARG A 155 -25.85 -4.71 9.05
C ARG A 155 -25.24 -3.83 10.15
N GLU A 156 -23.92 -3.85 10.29
CA GLU A 156 -23.18 -3.02 11.24
C GLU A 156 -22.76 -1.69 10.61
N PRO A 157 -22.51 -0.64 11.42
CA PRO A 157 -22.04 0.63 10.90
C PRO A 157 -20.63 0.50 10.31
N PHE A 158 -20.42 1.08 9.13
CA PHE A 158 -19.08 1.35 8.62
C PHE A 158 -18.63 2.75 9.03
N VAL A 159 -17.33 3.02 8.94
CA VAL A 159 -16.75 4.32 9.32
C VAL A 159 -15.89 4.86 8.20
N GLN A 160 -15.73 6.18 8.18
CA GLN A 160 -14.65 6.82 7.42
C GLN A 160 -13.43 6.88 8.32
N ARG A 161 -12.26 6.51 7.80
CA ARG A 161 -11.04 6.59 8.59
C ARG A 161 -10.62 8.04 8.80
N GLU A 162 -9.86 8.32 9.85
CA GLU A 162 -9.37 9.67 10.14
C GLU A 162 -8.50 10.24 9.00
N ASP A 163 -7.73 9.40 8.30
CA ASP A 163 -6.92 9.77 7.13
C ASP A 163 -7.75 10.07 5.86
N ASP A 164 -9.01 9.66 5.82
CA ASP A 164 -9.94 9.89 4.70
C ASP A 164 -10.81 11.14 4.89
N LYS A 165 -10.69 11.84 6.03
CA LYS A 165 -11.43 13.07 6.29
C LYS A 165 -10.87 14.24 5.47
N PRO A 166 -11.73 15.17 4.98
CA PRO A 166 -11.30 16.29 4.16
C PRO A 166 -10.16 17.12 4.76
N ASP A 167 -10.24 17.44 6.06
CA ASP A 167 -9.24 18.26 6.76
C ASP A 167 -7.86 17.57 6.81
N THR A 168 -7.85 16.24 6.99
CA THR A 168 -6.62 15.44 7.00
C THR A 168 -6.01 15.32 5.61
N ILE A 169 -6.84 15.22 4.57
CA ILE A 169 -6.40 15.13 3.17
C ILE A 169 -5.75 16.43 2.71
N ASP A 170 -6.30 17.58 3.09
CA ASP A 170 -5.76 18.90 2.72
C ASP A 170 -4.46 19.22 3.48
N SER A 171 -4.31 18.69 4.70
CA SER A 171 -3.10 18.84 5.54
C SER A 171 -1.96 17.93 5.08
N ASN A 172 -2.29 16.73 4.60
CA ASN A 172 -1.33 15.81 4.03
C ASN A 172 -1.02 16.24 2.60
N HIS A 173 -0.05 17.13 2.43
CA HIS A 173 0.73 17.16 1.20
C HIS A 173 1.28 15.74 1.01
N PHE A 174 0.63 14.96 0.16
CA PHE A 174 1.01 13.60 -0.16
C PHE A 174 2.41 13.62 -0.81
N VAL A 175 3.46 13.56 0.01
CA VAL A 175 4.84 13.43 -0.45
C VAL A 175 5.03 11.96 -0.84
N TRP A 176 5.11 11.70 -2.15
CA TRP A 176 5.46 10.40 -2.74
C TRP A 176 6.61 10.60 -3.72
#